data_AF-A0A6N6WTX4-F1
#
_entry.id   AF-A0A6N6WTX4-F1
#
_cell.length_a   1.000
_cell.length_b   1.000
_cell.length_c   1.000
_cell.angle_alpha   90.00
_cell.angle_beta   90.00
_cell.angle_gamma   90.00
#
_symmetry.space_group_name_H-M   'P 1'
#
loop_
_entity.id
_entity.type
_entity.pdbx_description
1 polymer ?
#
loop_
_entity_poly.entity_id
_entity_poly.type
_entity_poly.pdbx_seq_one_letter_code
_entity_poly.pdbx_strand_id
1 'polypeptide(L)'
;MGIKGYLAFFLTIIFFSGVFSGTDSWWRVFDFSVLKGSFGQLPGANGATTSFRGAGGAGAKDGFLFALELAPSVILSLGIISITDGLGGLRAAQQLMTPVLKPLLGIPGICSLALIANLQNTDAA
;
A
#
# COMPACT_ATOMS: atom_id res chain seq x y z
N MET A 1 -20.68 11.38 -7.42
CA MET A 1 -19.51 11.47 -6.52
C MET A 1 -19.08 12.91 -6.45
N GLY A 2 -18.73 13.42 -5.27
CA GLY A 2 -18.21 14.78 -5.14
C GLY A 2 -16.73 14.86 -5.54
N ILE A 3 -16.26 16.06 -5.90
CA ILE A 3 -14.85 16.38 -6.18
C ILE A 3 -13.89 15.85 -5.11
N LYS A 4 -14.33 15.82 -3.85
CA LYS A 4 -13.57 15.33 -2.69
C LYS A 4 -13.13 13.86 -2.84
N GLY A 5 -13.97 12.99 -3.42
CA GLY A 5 -13.64 11.57 -3.60
C GLY A 5 -12.60 11.37 -4.71
N TYR A 6 -12.74 12.06 -5.83
CA TYR A 6 -11.75 12.00 -6.91
C TYR A 6 -10.39 12.59 -6.48
N LEU A 7 -10.40 13.69 -5.72
CA LEU A 7 -9.18 14.26 -5.12
C LEU A 7 -8.52 13.29 -4.15
N ALA A 8 -9.28 12.68 -3.24
CA ALA A 8 -8.76 11.70 -2.30
C ALA A 8 -8.14 10.50 -3.05
N PHE A 9 -8.83 9.98 -4.07
CA PHE A 9 -8.32 8.88 -4.88
C PHE A 9 -7.01 9.24 -5.61
N PHE A 10 -6.95 10.42 -6.23
CA PHE A 10 -5.77 10.88 -6.94
C PHE A 10 -4.57 11.10 -6.00
N LEU A 11 -4.81 11.71 -4.83
CA LEU A 11 -3.80 11.88 -3.79
C LEU A 11 -3.25 10.52 -3.34
N THR A 12 -4.12 9.54 -3.13
CA THR A 12 -3.74 8.18 -2.73
C THR A 12 -2.91 7.48 -3.81
N ILE A 13 -3.25 7.65 -5.10
CA ILE A 13 -2.42 7.14 -6.21
C ILE A 13 -1.01 7.73 -6.13
N ILE A 14 -0.90 9.06 -6.02
CA ILE A 14 0.40 9.73 -5.91
C ILE A 14 1.18 9.19 -4.71
N PHE A 15 0.49 9.01 -3.58
CA PHE A 15 1.07 8.58 -2.33
C PHE A 15 1.69 7.17 -2.41
N PHE A 16 0.99 6.23 -3.06
CA PHE A 16 1.47 4.86 -3.25
C PHE A 16 2.38 4.66 -4.47
N SER A 17 2.46 5.65 -5.39
CA SER A 17 3.16 5.48 -6.66
C SER A 17 4.68 5.52 -6.58
N GLY A 18 5.29 6.02 -5.50
CA GLY A 18 6.75 6.04 -5.35
C GLY A 18 7.49 7.10 -6.17
N VAL A 19 6.77 8.05 -6.81
CA VAL A 19 7.34 9.05 -7.73
C VAL A 19 8.28 10.03 -7.03
N PHE A 20 8.11 10.26 -5.74
CA PHE A 20 8.91 11.23 -4.97
C PHE A 20 10.03 10.58 -4.16
N SER A 21 10.18 9.26 -4.22
CA SER A 21 11.14 8.47 -3.46
C SER A 21 12.60 8.87 -3.68
N GLY A 22 12.94 9.33 -4.89
CA GLY A 22 14.30 9.76 -5.27
C GLY A 22 14.57 11.27 -5.16
N THR A 23 13.62 12.06 -4.68
CA THR A 23 13.80 13.52 -4.55
C THR A 23 14.29 13.89 -3.15
N ASP A 24 15.24 14.80 -2.98
CA ASP A 24 15.67 15.30 -1.65
C ASP A 24 14.83 16.48 -1.13
N SER A 25 13.61 16.62 -1.65
CA SER A 25 12.72 17.74 -1.35
C SER A 25 11.64 17.36 -0.32
N TRP A 26 10.97 18.37 0.25
CA TRP A 26 9.84 18.19 1.18
C TRP A 26 8.73 17.28 0.62
N TRP A 27 8.62 17.18 -0.70
CA TRP A 27 7.68 16.32 -1.42
C TRP A 27 7.77 14.83 -1.05
N ARG A 28 8.89 14.37 -0.47
CA ARG A 28 9.04 13.00 0.05
C ARG A 28 7.99 12.59 1.09
N VAL A 29 7.41 13.55 1.82
CA VAL A 29 6.34 13.27 2.80
C VAL A 29 5.09 12.72 2.12
N PHE A 30 4.91 12.96 0.82
CA PHE A 30 3.84 12.38 0.04
C PHE A 30 4.22 11.04 -0.62
N ASP A 31 5.34 10.41 -0.21
CA ASP A 31 5.75 9.11 -0.76
C ASP A 31 5.70 8.02 0.32
N PHE A 32 4.85 7.02 0.09
CA PHE A 32 4.72 5.88 0.97
C PHE A 32 6.02 5.09 1.11
N SER A 33 6.86 5.02 0.07
CA SER A 33 8.12 4.29 0.10
C SER A 33 9.13 4.97 1.02
N VAL A 34 9.09 6.30 1.10
CA VAL A 34 9.94 7.06 2.02
C VAL A 34 9.42 6.94 3.45
N LEU A 35 8.11 7.09 3.66
CA LEU A 35 7.52 7.07 5.00
C LEU A 35 7.54 5.69 5.66
N LYS A 36 7.37 4.63 4.87
CA LYS A 36 7.53 3.25 5.36
C LYS A 36 8.95 2.98 5.87
N GLY A 37 9.94 3.68 5.30
CA GLY A 37 11.34 3.47 5.60
C GLY A 37 11.80 2.05 5.27
N SER A 38 12.93 1.67 5.86
CA SER A 38 13.53 0.35 5.70
C SER A 38 13.51 -0.42 7.03
N PHE A 39 12.31 -0.54 7.61
CA PHE A 39 12.12 -1.39 8.78
C PHE A 39 12.42 -2.84 8.40
N GLY A 40 13.24 -3.53 9.19
CA GLY A 40 13.82 -4.80 8.72
C GLY A 40 15.32 -4.77 8.60
N GLN A 41 15.86 -3.67 8.09
CA GLN A 41 17.26 -3.60 7.69
C GLN A 41 18.13 -3.07 8.81
N LEU A 42 19.01 -3.93 9.31
CA LEU A 42 20.05 -3.62 10.26
C LEU A 42 21.35 -3.33 9.51
N PRO A 43 22.11 -2.29 9.91
CA PRO A 43 23.47 -2.09 9.41
C PRO A 43 24.37 -3.20 9.96
N GLY A 44 24.92 -4.01 9.06
CA GLY A 44 25.90 -5.05 9.36
C GLY A 44 27.35 -4.55 9.27
N ALA A 45 28.29 -5.43 9.59
CA ALA A 45 29.72 -5.13 9.47
C ALA A 45 30.10 -4.82 8.01
N ASN A 46 30.98 -3.84 7.81
CA ASN A 46 31.48 -3.37 6.50
C ASN A 46 30.42 -2.77 5.55
N GLY A 47 29.31 -2.24 6.08
CA GLY A 47 28.27 -1.59 5.26
C GLY A 47 27.33 -2.58 4.56
N ALA A 48 27.40 -3.87 4.88
CA ALA A 48 26.42 -4.85 4.44
C ALA A 48 25.10 -4.62 5.20
N THR A 49 23.96 -4.61 4.50
CA THR A 49 22.64 -4.58 5.15
C THR A 49 22.22 -6.00 5.50
N THR A 50 21.90 -6.26 6.76
CA THR A 50 21.38 -7.55 7.25
C THR A 50 19.93 -7.37 7.68
N SER A 51 19.00 -8.20 7.21
CA SER A 51 17.60 -8.11 7.66
C SER A 51 17.42 -8.73 9.05
N PHE A 52 16.36 -8.38 9.79
CA PHE A 52 15.93 -9.04 11.04
C PHE A 52 15.82 -10.56 10.88
N ARG A 53 15.60 -11.05 9.65
CA ARG A 53 15.57 -12.49 9.32
C ARG A 53 16.92 -13.21 9.40
N GLY A 54 18.04 -12.48 9.37
CA GLY A 54 19.37 -13.07 9.27
C GLY A 54 19.57 -13.83 7.94
N ALA A 55 20.47 -14.82 7.90
CA ALA A 55 20.75 -15.62 6.72
C ALA A 55 20.63 -17.12 7.02
N GLY A 56 19.99 -17.88 6.12
CA GLY A 56 20.01 -19.35 6.13
C GLY A 56 18.92 -20.05 6.95
N GLY A 57 17.86 -19.36 7.38
CA GLY A 57 16.72 -19.98 8.09
C GLY A 57 15.52 -20.19 7.17
N ALA A 58 15.04 -21.43 7.01
CA ALA A 58 13.76 -21.75 6.36
C ALA A 58 12.84 -22.42 7.39
N GLY A 59 12.04 -21.65 8.12
CA GLY A 59 11.16 -22.17 9.15
C GLY A 59 10.27 -21.11 9.79
N ALA A 60 9.44 -21.49 10.76
CA ALA A 60 8.44 -20.61 11.37
C ALA A 60 9.04 -19.32 11.99
N LYS A 61 10.28 -19.38 12.50
CA LYS A 61 10.99 -18.20 13.02
C LYS A 61 11.30 -17.17 11.93
N ASP A 62 11.67 -17.63 10.72
CA ASP A 62 11.93 -16.76 9.57
C ASP A 62 10.62 -16.12 9.06
N GLY A 63 9.54 -16.91 8.99
CA GLY A 63 8.20 -16.40 8.68
C GLY A 63 7.67 -15.38 9.69
N PHE A 64 7.94 -15.58 10.99
CA PHE A 64 7.57 -14.61 12.02
C PHE A 64 8.36 -13.30 11.90
N LEU A 65 9.66 -13.37 11.65
CA LEU A 65 10.50 -12.18 11.45
C LEU A 65 10.14 -11.44 10.15
N PHE A 66 9.71 -12.15 9.11
CA PHE A 66 9.11 -11.55 7.92
C PHE A 66 7.84 -10.77 8.22
N ALA A 67 6.92 -11.38 8.98
CA ALA A 67 5.66 -10.73 9.34
C ALA A 67 5.93 -9.47 10.16
N LEU A 68 6.89 -9.50 11.09
CA LEU A 68 7.32 -8.32 11.84
C LEU A 68 7.93 -7.24 10.93
N GLU A 69 8.73 -7.62 9.95
CA GLU A 69 9.32 -6.71 8.96
C GLU A 69 8.22 -6.01 8.12
N LEU A 70 7.17 -6.75 7.72
CA LEU A 70 6.07 -6.21 6.93
C LEU A 70 5.02 -5.44 7.74
N ALA A 71 4.76 -5.82 9.00
CA ALA A 71 3.62 -5.32 9.77
C ALA A 71 3.52 -3.78 9.81
N PRO A 72 4.58 -3.00 10.08
CA PRO A 72 4.49 -1.53 10.09
C PRO A 72 4.05 -0.95 8.75
N SER A 73 4.52 -1.54 7.65
CA SER A 73 4.18 -1.10 6.31
C SER A 73 2.73 -1.37 5.95
N VAL A 74 2.22 -2.55 6.32
CA VAL A 74 0.83 -2.94 6.08
C VAL A 74 -0.11 -2.07 6.90
N ILE A 75 0.18 -1.85 8.18
CA ILE A 75 -0.63 -1.00 9.06
C ILE A 75 -0.71 0.43 8.52
N LEU A 76 0.42 1.02 8.10
CA LEU A 76 0.45 2.36 7.53
C LEU A 76 -0.38 2.44 6.24
N SER A 77 -0.22 1.45 5.34
CA SER A 77 -0.98 1.35 4.09
C SER A 77 -2.48 1.30 4.37
N LEU A 78 -2.90 0.42 5.28
CA LEU A 78 -4.31 0.23 5.63
C LEU A 78 -4.91 1.49 6.25
N GLY A 79 -4.15 2.23 7.05
CA GLY A 79 -4.56 3.52 7.61
C GLY A 79 -4.86 4.57 6.52
N ILE A 80 -3.99 4.69 5.52
CA ILE A 80 -4.18 5.63 4.39
C ILE A 80 -5.38 5.21 3.54
N ILE A 81 -5.52 3.91 3.29
CA ILE A 81 -6.64 3.36 2.54
C ILE A 81 -7.97 3.60 3.28
N SER A 82 -8.00 3.44 4.60
CA SER A 82 -9.17 3.74 5.44
C SER A 82 -9.57 5.23 5.35
N ILE A 83 -8.60 6.14 5.39
CA ILE A 83 -8.87 7.58 5.19
C ILE A 83 -9.39 7.83 3.78
N THR A 84 -8.81 7.18 2.77
CA THR A 84 -9.25 7.29 1.37
C THR A 84 -10.68 6.79 1.19
N ASP A 85 -11.05 5.70 1.87
CA ASP A 85 -12.41 5.16 1.87
C ASP A 85 -13.40 6.12 2.54
N GLY A 86 -13.05 6.62 3.73
CA GLY A 86 -13.86 7.58 4.49
C GLY A 86 -14.12 8.89 3.72
N LEU A 87 -13.19 9.30 2.84
CA LEU A 87 -13.35 10.45 1.95
C LEU A 87 -14.12 10.12 0.64
N GLY A 88 -14.49 8.86 0.42
CA GLY A 88 -15.20 8.39 -0.76
C GLY A 88 -14.29 8.17 -1.98
N GLY A 89 -12.97 8.08 -1.80
CA GLY A 89 -12.00 7.87 -2.85
C GLY A 89 -12.09 6.49 -3.50
N LEU A 90 -12.36 5.45 -2.70
CA LEU A 90 -12.61 4.09 -3.22
C LEU A 90 -13.86 4.05 -4.11
N ARG A 91 -14.90 4.81 -3.76
CA ARG A 91 -16.10 4.96 -4.59
C ARG A 91 -15.84 5.71 -5.90
N ALA A 92 -14.92 6.68 -5.88
CA ALA A 92 -14.45 7.35 -7.10
C ALA A 92 -13.61 6.40 -7.98
N ALA A 93 -12.76 5.58 -7.37
CA ALA A 93 -12.01 4.52 -8.05
C ALA A 93 -12.95 3.57 -8.81
N GLN A 94 -14.06 3.14 -8.18
CA GLN A 94 -15.06 2.29 -8.84
C GLN A 94 -15.68 2.93 -10.08
N GLN A 95 -16.04 4.21 -10.01
CA GLN A 95 -16.59 4.93 -11.17
C GLN A 95 -15.57 4.99 -12.31
N LEU A 96 -14.30 5.22 -11.98
CA LEU A 96 -13.21 5.23 -12.96
C LEU A 96 -12.91 3.85 -13.54
N MET A 97 -13.06 2.79 -12.74
CA MET A 97 -12.81 1.40 -13.15
C MET A 97 -13.98 0.78 -13.93
N THR A 98 -15.21 1.26 -13.75
CA THR A 98 -16.39 0.77 -14.46
C THR A 98 -16.27 0.80 -16.00
N PRO A 99 -15.78 1.85 -16.67
CA PRO A 99 -15.60 1.85 -18.13
C PRO A 99 -14.48 0.91 -18.62
N VAL A 100 -13.57 0.46 -17.75
CA VAL A 100 -12.49 -0.48 -18.09
C VAL A 100 -12.91 -1.93 -17.82
N LEU A 101 -13.54 -2.20 -16.67
CA LEU A 101 -13.98 -3.56 -16.29
C LEU A 101 -15.21 -4.03 -17.07
N LYS A 102 -16.13 -3.12 -17.41
CA LYS A 102 -17.37 -3.49 -18.12
C LYS A 102 -17.13 -4.06 -19.53
N PRO A 103 -16.22 -3.54 -20.37
CA PRO A 103 -15.91 -4.17 -21.65
C PRO A 103 -15.00 -5.40 -21.54
N LEU A 104 -14.11 -5.46 -20.55
CA LEU A 104 -13.11 -6.54 -20.45
C LEU A 104 -13.64 -7.81 -19.76
N LEU A 105 -14.44 -7.62 -18.70
CA LEU A 105 -14.93 -8.70 -17.82
C LEU A 105 -16.46 -8.79 -17.79
N GLY A 106 -17.18 -7.81 -18.35
CA GLY A 106 -18.65 -7.79 -18.34
C GLY A 106 -19.29 -7.42 -17.00
N ILE A 107 -18.47 -7.13 -15.96
CA ILE A 107 -18.93 -6.95 -14.59
C ILE A 107 -18.95 -5.45 -14.24
N PRO A 108 -19.99 -4.93 -13.56
CA PRO A 108 -20.00 -3.56 -13.06
C PRO A 108 -18.87 -3.34 -12.04
N GLY A 109 -18.31 -2.12 -12.00
CA GLY A 109 -17.21 -1.74 -11.09
C GLY A 109 -17.55 -1.87 -9.58
N ILE A 110 -18.81 -2.14 -9.23
CA ILE A 110 -19.24 -2.49 -7.87
C ILE A 110 -18.60 -3.80 -7.40
N CYS A 111 -18.44 -4.80 -8.27
CA CYS A 111 -17.74 -6.03 -7.93
C CYS A 111 -16.26 -5.79 -7.60
N SER A 112 -15.65 -4.74 -8.17
CA SER A 112 -14.27 -4.34 -7.85
C SER A 112 -14.11 -3.89 -6.39
N LEU A 113 -15.13 -3.31 -5.76
CA LEU A 113 -15.03 -2.88 -4.35
C LEU A 113 -15.25 -4.04 -3.40
N ALA A 114 -16.11 -4.99 -3.75
CA ALA A 114 -16.18 -6.25 -3.03
C ALA A 114 -14.82 -6.97 -3.09
N LEU A 115 -14.15 -6.99 -4.25
CA LEU A 115 -12.82 -7.58 -4.39
C LEU A 115 -11.77 -6.83 -3.53
N ILE A 116 -11.75 -5.50 -3.59
CA ILE A 116 -10.81 -4.69 -2.79
C ILE A 116 -11.05 -4.89 -1.28
N ALA A 117 -12.31 -4.94 -0.84
CA ALA A 117 -12.66 -5.20 0.56
C ALA A 117 -12.23 -6.61 1.00
N ASN A 118 -12.37 -7.62 0.13
CA ASN A 118 -11.87 -8.97 0.41
C ASN A 118 -10.33 -8.99 0.49
N LEU A 119 -9.64 -8.28 -0.40
CA LEU A 119 -8.18 -8.17 -0.36
C LEU A 119 -7.70 -7.44 0.89
N GLN A 120 -8.40 -6.40 1.34
CA GLN A 120 -8.10 -5.73 2.61
C GLN A 120 -8.26 -6.65 3.81
N ASN A 121 -9.28 -7.51 3.81
CA ASN A 121 -9.46 -8.50 4.87
C ASN A 121 -8.37 -9.59 4.82
N THR A 122 -7.87 -9.94 3.64
CA THR A 122 -6.77 -10.91 3.48
C THR A 122 -5.40 -10.30 3.80
N ASP A 123 -5.14 -9.03 3.49
CA ASP A 123 -3.91 -8.33 3.90
C ASP A 123 -3.89 -8.04 5.40
N ALA A 124 -5.06 -7.97 6.04
CA ALA A 124 -5.20 -7.76 7.48
C ALA A 124 -5.22 -9.05 8.33
N ALA A 125 -5.37 -10.23 7.70
CA ALA A 125 -5.47 -11.53 8.36
C ALA A 125 -4.19 -12.36 8.19
#